data_AF-A0A6G1GY37-F1
#
_entry.id   AF-A0A6G1GY37-F1
#
_cell.length_a   1.000
_cell.length_b   1.000
_cell.length_c   1.000
_cell.angle_alpha   90.00
_cell.angle_beta   90.00
_cell.angle_gamma   90.00
#
_symmetry.space_group_name_H-M   'P 1'
#
loop_
_entity.id
_entity.type
_entity.pdbx_description
1 polymer ?
#
loop_
_entity_poly.entity_id
_entity_poly.type
_entity_poly.pdbx_seq_one_letter_code
_entity_poly.pdbx_strand_id
1 'polypeptide(L)'
;MDDSTTGAASVALGTLIGYFGAEAASDDIFDHILWPERYWNGFSPAFALPIALLMPMGGPMHKAMLKTLDRLAAHGLFRGPAQGHMLGTAFYPDSGISYNLHRDGEVQRKSCRNCLWIGAVGRMPIPEIGPKAKGTECATSASSRVLRSRTALSILTLSRGGKTESSTSQRVPIDVGAVRWRTFAALACSELSAVVFSIIAAGVGRSLLSCIWLLPLVLKLISAVFSMEREGLQSTAASEEEGSCIAEIRLPNHGALLIQGSDTLVMQFFRHYGHPKRNRGREILQMGIVVGFGLLFPLGLVLSLSCMSSTMRYLWFGYQLYATLVMHICRYCQCRTWCTAEQRITRLFSDGHGGPIANCLELRDGTGSSVLARLSTTYYDRQAEGEEAMRQVLLRVSPSAA
;
A
#
# COMPACT_ATOMS: atom_id res chain seq x y z
N MET A 1 -18.22 -3.57 46.52
CA MET A 1 -18.15 -2.68 45.35
C MET A 1 -19.31 -3.10 44.48
N ASP A 2 -20.36 -2.29 44.44
CA ASP A 2 -21.66 -2.69 43.92
C ASP A 2 -21.60 -3.02 42.42
N ASP A 3 -22.24 -4.11 42.01
CA ASP A 3 -22.29 -4.60 40.61
C ASP A 3 -22.77 -3.53 39.61
N SER A 4 -23.53 -2.53 40.08
CA SER A 4 -23.97 -1.38 39.29
C SER A 4 -22.81 -0.44 38.92
N THR A 5 -21.85 -0.24 39.82
CA THR A 5 -20.70 0.66 39.62
C THR A 5 -19.66 0.06 38.67
N THR A 6 -19.41 -1.25 38.78
CA THR A 6 -18.52 -2.00 37.87
C THR A 6 -19.11 -2.11 36.46
N GLY A 7 -20.44 -2.23 36.35
CA GLY A 7 -21.16 -2.17 35.07
C GLY A 7 -21.00 -0.82 34.38
N ALA A 8 -21.28 0.28 35.10
CA ALA A 8 -21.16 1.65 34.56
C ALA A 8 -19.72 1.98 34.13
N ALA A 9 -18.72 1.60 34.93
CA ALA A 9 -17.31 1.80 34.60
C ALA A 9 -16.88 1.04 33.33
N SER A 10 -17.38 -0.19 33.15
CA SER A 10 -17.10 -1.00 31.95
C SER A 10 -17.69 -0.37 30.68
N VAL A 11 -18.90 0.17 30.77
CA VAL A 11 -19.55 0.88 29.64
C VAL A 11 -18.78 2.16 29.29
N ALA A 12 -18.38 2.95 30.29
CA ALA A 12 -17.60 4.15 30.08
C ALA A 12 -16.24 3.84 29.43
N LEU A 13 -15.53 2.83 29.94
CA LEU A 13 -14.25 2.38 29.37
C LEU A 13 -14.42 1.90 27.92
N GLY A 14 -15.42 1.07 27.64
CA GLY A 14 -15.72 0.60 26.30
C GLY A 14 -16.02 1.74 25.32
N THR A 15 -16.78 2.74 25.77
CA THR A 15 -17.11 3.91 24.94
C THR A 15 -15.86 4.75 24.63
N LEU A 16 -14.99 4.98 25.64
CA LEU A 16 -13.72 5.68 25.45
C LEU A 16 -12.80 4.95 24.48
N ILE A 17 -12.62 3.63 24.65
CA ILE A 17 -11.82 2.80 23.72
C ILE A 17 -12.42 2.89 22.31
N GLY A 18 -13.74 2.81 22.18
CA GLY A 18 -14.44 2.93 20.91
C GLY A 18 -14.14 4.25 20.20
N TYR A 19 -14.21 5.37 20.93
CA TYR A 19 -13.94 6.70 20.41
C TYR A 19 -12.47 6.85 19.97
N PHE A 20 -11.52 6.56 20.86
CA PHE A 20 -10.09 6.70 20.55
C PHE A 20 -9.64 5.74 19.44
N GLY A 21 -10.11 4.50 19.45
CA GLY A 21 -9.78 3.52 18.42
C GLY A 21 -10.30 3.93 17.05
N ALA A 22 -11.52 4.46 16.98
CA ALA A 22 -12.09 4.91 15.71
C ALA A 22 -11.39 6.15 15.15
N GLU A 23 -10.86 7.04 16.00
CA GLU A 23 -10.01 8.14 15.56
C GLU A 23 -8.62 7.67 15.09
N ALA A 24 -8.11 6.61 15.71
CA ALA A 24 -6.81 6.02 15.37
C ALA A 24 -6.83 5.31 14.02
N ALA A 25 -7.91 4.56 13.75
CA ALA A 25 -8.10 3.79 12.52
C ALA A 25 -7.86 4.67 11.28
N SER A 26 -6.96 4.23 10.42
CA SER A 26 -6.60 4.98 9.23
C SER A 26 -7.68 4.87 8.14
N ASP A 27 -7.82 5.92 7.35
CA ASP A 27 -8.84 5.99 6.28
C ASP A 27 -8.59 4.99 5.13
N ASP A 28 -7.37 4.46 5.05
CA ASP A 28 -6.89 3.50 4.04
C ASP A 28 -6.86 2.04 4.53
N ILE A 29 -7.29 1.76 5.76
CA ILE A 29 -7.18 0.42 6.36
C ILE A 29 -7.92 -0.66 5.55
N PHE A 30 -9.01 -0.29 4.87
CA PHE A 30 -9.80 -1.20 4.04
C PHE A 30 -9.17 -1.47 2.68
N ASP A 31 -8.26 -0.64 2.20
CA ASP A 31 -7.56 -0.86 0.93
C ASP A 31 -6.77 -2.19 0.99
N HIS A 32 -6.27 -2.54 2.18
CA HIS A 32 -5.53 -3.78 2.44
C HIS A 32 -6.40 -5.03 2.30
N ILE A 33 -7.71 -4.89 2.54
CA ILE A 33 -8.70 -5.97 2.45
C ILE A 33 -9.25 -6.06 1.03
N LEU A 34 -9.46 -4.93 0.37
CA LEU A 34 -10.08 -4.84 -0.96
C LEU A 34 -9.09 -5.08 -2.11
N TRP A 35 -7.78 -4.93 -1.85
CA TRP A 35 -6.71 -5.31 -2.78
C TRP A 35 -5.58 -6.08 -2.08
N PRO A 36 -5.87 -7.29 -1.59
CA PRO A 36 -4.95 -8.03 -0.73
C PRO A 36 -3.67 -8.45 -1.48
N GLU A 37 -3.76 -8.71 -2.80
CA GLU A 37 -2.59 -9.06 -3.62
C GLU A 37 -1.56 -7.95 -3.77
N ARG A 38 -1.99 -6.70 -3.77
CA ARG A 38 -1.09 -5.54 -3.77
C ARG A 38 -0.52 -5.30 -2.39
N TYR A 39 -1.35 -5.41 -1.37
CA TYR A 39 -0.94 -5.11 -0.01
C TYR A 39 0.01 -6.15 0.58
N TRP A 40 -0.16 -7.44 0.28
CA TRP A 40 0.63 -8.53 0.86
C TRP A 40 1.70 -9.13 -0.08
N ASN A 41 1.91 -8.54 -1.26
CA ASN A 41 2.87 -9.05 -2.27
C ASN A 41 4.30 -9.22 -1.71
N GLY A 42 4.70 -8.32 -0.82
CA GLY A 42 6.00 -8.24 -0.16
C GLY A 42 6.11 -9.02 1.15
N PHE A 43 5.10 -9.79 1.57
CA PHE A 43 5.12 -10.52 2.84
C PHE A 43 6.27 -11.51 2.96
N SER A 44 7.29 -11.26 3.78
CA SER A 44 8.36 -12.23 4.04
C SER A 44 8.35 -12.64 5.51
N PRO A 45 8.95 -13.80 5.86
CA PRO A 45 9.05 -14.23 7.26
C PRO A 45 9.66 -13.18 8.19
N ALA A 46 10.54 -12.31 7.67
CA ALA A 46 11.11 -11.18 8.42
C ALA A 46 10.05 -10.18 8.92
N PHE A 47 8.91 -10.06 8.23
CA PHE A 47 7.79 -9.21 8.65
C PHE A 47 6.73 -9.95 9.45
N ALA A 48 6.86 -11.27 9.67
CA ALA A 48 5.82 -12.06 10.32
C ALA A 48 5.53 -11.57 11.75
N LEU A 49 6.56 -11.39 12.58
CA LEU A 49 6.40 -10.90 13.95
C LEU A 49 5.78 -9.49 14.02
N PRO A 50 6.31 -8.46 13.32
CA PRO A 50 5.70 -7.14 13.37
C PRO A 50 4.28 -7.13 12.79
N ILE A 51 3.97 -7.95 11.78
CA ILE A 51 2.60 -8.07 11.26
C ILE A 51 1.66 -8.69 12.30
N ALA A 52 2.07 -9.79 12.94
CA ALA A 52 1.25 -10.49 13.93
C ALA A 52 0.90 -9.62 15.14
N LEU A 53 1.84 -8.76 15.54
CA LEU A 53 1.69 -7.88 16.69
C LEU A 53 1.06 -6.54 16.35
N LEU A 54 1.24 -6.04 15.12
CA LEU A 54 0.87 -4.66 14.79
C LEU A 54 -0.30 -4.56 13.80
N MET A 55 -0.74 -5.63 13.16
CA MET A 55 -1.79 -5.55 12.13
C MET A 55 -3.10 -6.31 12.40
N PRO A 56 -3.57 -6.52 13.65
CA PRO A 56 -4.89 -7.07 13.88
C PRO A 56 -5.99 -6.05 13.52
N MET A 57 -7.10 -6.54 12.97
CA MET A 57 -8.27 -5.74 12.60
C MET A 57 -9.49 -6.04 13.49
N GLY A 58 -9.26 -6.40 14.76
CA GLY A 58 -10.32 -6.63 15.74
C GLY A 58 -10.75 -5.39 16.55
N GLY A 59 -10.10 -4.24 16.32
CA GLY A 59 -10.33 -3.00 17.05
C GLY A 59 -11.51 -2.14 16.53
N PRO A 60 -11.78 -0.99 17.17
CA PRO A 60 -12.82 -0.05 16.73
C PRO A 60 -12.47 0.60 15.37
N MET A 61 -13.25 0.31 14.32
CA MET A 61 -13.02 0.85 12.97
C MET A 61 -14.26 1.48 12.34
N HIS A 62 -15.32 1.72 13.13
CA HIS A 62 -16.60 2.21 12.62
C HIS A 62 -16.48 3.56 11.89
N LYS A 63 -15.60 4.48 12.32
CA LYS A 63 -15.35 5.74 11.62
C LYS A 63 -14.70 5.54 10.25
N ALA A 64 -13.68 4.68 10.16
CA ALA A 64 -13.05 4.32 8.90
C ALA A 64 -14.06 3.66 7.94
N MET A 65 -14.91 2.76 8.46
CA MET A 65 -15.97 2.11 7.70
C MET A 65 -16.93 3.14 7.10
N LEU A 66 -17.46 4.06 7.91
CA LEU A 66 -18.39 5.09 7.43
C LEU A 66 -17.76 5.93 6.33
N LYS A 67 -16.53 6.41 6.53
CA LYS A 67 -15.80 7.16 5.48
C LYS A 67 -15.62 6.36 4.19
N THR A 68 -15.30 5.08 4.29
CA THR A 68 -15.20 4.21 3.11
C THR A 68 -16.54 4.10 2.40
N LEU A 69 -17.64 3.87 3.13
CA LEU A 69 -18.99 3.78 2.56
C LEU A 69 -19.45 5.11 1.95
N ASP A 70 -19.17 6.24 2.59
CA ASP A 70 -19.48 7.57 2.08
C ASP A 70 -18.76 7.83 0.76
N ARG A 71 -17.47 7.45 0.66
CA ARG A 71 -16.73 7.52 -0.61
C ARG A 71 -17.38 6.63 -1.67
N LEU A 72 -17.75 5.39 -1.33
CA LEU A 72 -18.42 4.49 -2.27
C LEU A 72 -19.77 5.07 -2.75
N ALA A 73 -20.52 5.71 -1.86
CA ALA A 73 -21.80 6.35 -2.17
C ALA A 73 -21.64 7.58 -3.06
N ALA A 74 -20.68 8.46 -2.74
CA ALA A 74 -20.36 9.64 -3.54
C ALA A 74 -19.97 9.28 -4.98
N HIS A 75 -19.31 8.13 -5.16
CA HIS A 75 -18.90 7.63 -6.47
C HIS A 75 -19.98 6.77 -7.16
N GLY A 76 -21.20 6.73 -6.61
CA GLY A 76 -22.37 6.12 -7.25
C GLY A 76 -22.43 4.59 -7.17
N LEU A 77 -21.59 3.93 -6.38
CA LEU A 77 -21.52 2.46 -6.34
C LEU A 77 -22.76 1.79 -5.70
N PHE A 78 -23.58 2.54 -4.96
CA PHE A 78 -24.88 2.05 -4.47
C PHE A 78 -26.03 2.23 -5.47
N ARG A 79 -25.86 3.02 -6.55
CA ARG A 79 -26.96 3.37 -7.47
C ARG A 79 -27.31 2.28 -8.48
N GLY A 80 -26.48 1.25 -8.63
CA GLY A 80 -26.76 0.10 -9.47
C GLY A 80 -25.52 -0.53 -10.11
N PRO A 81 -25.68 -1.66 -10.82
CA PRO A 81 -24.56 -2.41 -11.40
C PRO A 81 -23.85 -1.69 -12.56
N ALA A 82 -24.54 -0.82 -13.28
CA ALA A 82 -23.99 -0.07 -14.41
C ALA A 82 -23.62 1.39 -14.07
N GLN A 83 -23.89 1.84 -12.84
CA GLN A 83 -23.68 3.22 -12.41
C GLN A 83 -22.49 3.33 -11.46
N GLY A 84 -21.85 4.50 -11.47
CA GLY A 84 -20.68 4.80 -10.62
C GLY A 84 -19.35 4.27 -11.13
N HIS A 85 -18.26 4.70 -10.50
CA HIS A 85 -16.89 4.27 -10.78
C HIS A 85 -16.10 3.97 -9.50
N MET A 86 -15.08 3.12 -9.61
CA MET A 86 -14.27 2.69 -8.46
C MET A 86 -13.03 3.54 -8.22
N LEU A 87 -12.63 4.37 -9.19
CA LEU A 87 -11.53 5.32 -9.03
C LEU A 87 -11.85 6.32 -7.90
N GLY A 88 -10.92 6.53 -6.97
CA GLY A 88 -11.13 7.41 -5.81
C GLY A 88 -11.82 6.74 -4.63
N THR A 89 -12.12 5.45 -4.74
CA THR A 89 -12.72 4.64 -3.66
C THR A 89 -11.72 3.64 -3.10
N ALA A 90 -12.06 2.96 -2.01
CA ALA A 90 -11.18 1.94 -1.43
C ALA A 90 -10.93 0.72 -2.35
N PHE A 91 -11.74 0.53 -3.41
CA PHE A 91 -11.45 -0.46 -4.46
C PHE A 91 -10.30 -0.03 -5.38
N TYR A 92 -10.09 1.26 -5.57
CA TYR A 92 -9.02 1.80 -6.41
C TYR A 92 -8.69 3.23 -5.95
N PRO A 93 -7.87 3.36 -4.89
CA PRO A 93 -7.65 4.62 -4.22
C PRO A 93 -6.94 5.61 -5.15
N ASP A 94 -7.36 6.88 -5.08
CA ASP A 94 -6.67 7.96 -5.77
C ASP A 94 -5.51 8.45 -4.89
N SER A 95 -4.32 8.44 -5.47
CA SER A 95 -3.10 8.94 -4.82
C SER A 95 -3.08 10.47 -4.66
N GLY A 96 -3.89 11.20 -5.44
CA GLY A 96 -3.85 12.65 -5.56
C GLY A 96 -2.61 13.18 -6.30
N ILE A 97 -1.77 12.31 -6.86
CA ILE A 97 -0.53 12.68 -7.55
C ILE A 97 -0.84 12.95 -9.02
N SER A 98 -0.41 14.11 -9.54
CA SER A 98 -0.46 14.42 -10.97
C SER A 98 0.90 14.22 -11.64
N TYR A 99 0.90 13.86 -12.92
CA TYR A 99 2.08 13.82 -13.78
C TYR A 99 1.93 14.76 -14.96
N ASN A 100 3.04 15.27 -15.48
CA ASN A 100 3.11 15.97 -16.76
C ASN A 100 3.57 14.95 -17.81
N LEU A 101 2.74 14.72 -18.82
CA LEU A 101 3.09 13.87 -19.95
C LEU A 101 3.73 14.72 -21.03
N HIS A 102 4.95 14.39 -21.38
CA HIS A 102 5.69 14.96 -22.51
C HIS A 102 5.58 14.00 -23.69
N ARG A 103 4.87 14.42 -24.75
CA ARG A 103 4.69 13.66 -26.00
C ARG A 103 4.77 14.64 -27.17
N ASP A 104 5.67 14.36 -28.12
CA ASP A 104 5.77 15.11 -29.38
C ASP A 104 5.81 16.65 -29.22
N GLY A 105 6.34 17.12 -28.08
CA GLY A 105 6.41 18.54 -27.73
C GLY A 105 5.19 19.14 -27.01
N GLU A 106 4.12 18.38 -26.83
CA GLU A 106 3.01 18.78 -25.97
C GLU A 106 3.23 18.33 -24.53
N VAL A 107 2.88 19.21 -23.59
CA VAL A 107 2.87 18.92 -22.15
C VAL A 107 1.42 18.85 -21.67
N GLN A 108 0.98 17.66 -21.28
CA GLN A 108 -0.38 17.44 -20.77
C GLN A 108 -0.33 17.01 -19.30
N ARG A 109 -0.94 17.80 -18.42
CA ARG A 109 -1.06 17.43 -17.00
C ARG A 109 -2.23 16.47 -16.78
N LYS A 110 -1.97 15.33 -16.15
CA LYS A 110 -2.96 14.26 -15.91
C LYS A 110 -2.85 13.71 -14.48
N SER A 111 -3.92 13.13 -13.95
CA SER A 111 -3.92 12.47 -12.64
C SER A 111 -3.41 11.03 -12.74
N CYS A 112 -2.59 10.61 -11.76
CA CYS A 112 -2.08 9.24 -11.64
C CYS A 112 -3.09 8.35 -10.89
N ARG A 113 -3.41 7.18 -11.46
CA ARG A 113 -4.41 6.28 -10.87
C ARG A 113 -3.84 5.11 -10.07
N ASN A 114 -2.86 4.37 -10.60
CA ASN A 114 -2.30 3.21 -9.91
C ASN A 114 -1.10 3.58 -9.02
N CYS A 115 -0.22 4.50 -9.44
CA CYS A 115 0.95 4.93 -8.67
C CYS A 115 1.90 3.82 -8.16
N LEU A 116 1.86 2.60 -8.71
CA LEU A 116 2.77 1.51 -8.30
C LEU A 116 4.23 1.96 -8.34
N TRP A 117 4.70 2.41 -9.51
CA TRP A 117 6.08 2.86 -9.70
C TRP A 117 6.42 4.12 -8.90
N ILE A 118 5.49 5.07 -8.88
CA ILE A 118 5.63 6.32 -8.14
C ILE A 118 5.80 6.05 -6.65
N GLY A 119 4.97 5.16 -6.10
CA GLY A 119 5.04 4.74 -4.70
C GLY A 119 6.27 3.89 -4.40
N ALA A 120 6.73 3.06 -5.33
CA ALA A 120 7.94 2.27 -5.12
C ALA A 120 9.20 3.14 -5.11
N VAL A 121 9.35 4.01 -6.11
CA VAL A 121 10.52 4.89 -6.25
C VAL A 121 10.52 5.99 -5.19
N GLY A 122 9.37 6.60 -4.91
CA GLY A 122 9.24 7.64 -3.89
C GLY A 122 9.46 7.17 -2.45
N ARG A 123 9.64 5.86 -2.23
CA ARG A 123 10.00 5.25 -0.93
C ARG A 123 11.47 4.83 -0.86
N MET A 124 12.25 5.03 -1.92
CA MET A 124 13.66 4.67 -1.87
C MET A 124 14.39 5.55 -0.84
N PRO A 125 15.31 4.96 -0.06
CA PRO A 125 16.09 5.72 0.90
C PRO A 125 17.01 6.68 0.14
N ILE A 126 17.02 7.95 0.56
CA ILE A 126 18.04 8.90 0.12
C ILE A 126 19.29 8.65 0.98
N PRO A 127 20.48 8.42 0.39
CA PRO A 127 21.69 8.15 1.15
C PRO A 127 21.98 9.27 2.15
N GLU A 128 22.25 8.86 3.39
CA GLU A 128 22.61 9.79 4.45
C GLU A 128 23.85 10.61 4.06
N ILE A 129 23.82 11.89 4.43
CA ILE A 129 24.96 12.78 4.24
C ILE A 129 25.96 12.46 5.35
N GLY A 130 26.76 11.42 5.12
CA GLY A 130 27.83 11.06 6.04
C GLY A 130 28.88 12.17 6.11
N PRO A 131 29.54 12.38 7.27
CA PRO A 131 30.78 13.15 7.30
C PRO A 131 31.76 12.43 6.38
N LYS A 132 32.34 13.16 5.41
CA LYS A 132 33.32 12.62 4.45
C LYS A 132 34.28 11.66 5.17
N ALA A 133 34.36 10.42 4.69
CA ALA A 133 35.36 9.47 5.15
C ALA A 133 36.74 10.14 5.11
N LYS A 134 37.45 10.15 6.25
CA LYS A 134 38.84 10.61 6.32
C LYS A 134 39.67 9.73 5.38
N GLY A 135 40.09 10.29 4.25
CA GLY A 135 40.85 9.56 3.24
C GLY A 135 41.48 10.50 2.22
N THR A 136 42.68 10.96 2.57
CA THR A 136 43.77 11.42 1.70
C THR A 136 43.70 12.84 1.14
N GLU A 137 44.78 13.56 1.43
CA GLU A 137 45.08 14.97 1.21
C GLU A 137 45.09 15.37 -0.26
N CYS A 138 44.38 16.46 -0.60
CA CYS A 138 44.78 17.60 -1.44
C CYS A 138 43.55 18.24 -2.08
N ALA A 139 43.18 19.43 -1.59
CA ALA A 139 42.62 20.56 -2.36
C ALA A 139 41.82 21.48 -1.42
N THR A 140 42.45 22.62 -1.12
CA THR A 140 41.84 23.95 -1.01
C THR A 140 40.39 24.03 -0.50
N SER A 141 40.27 24.35 0.80
CA SER A 141 39.39 25.38 1.37
C SER A 141 38.02 25.60 0.73
N ALA A 142 37.26 24.55 0.41
CA ALA A 142 35.82 24.68 0.32
C ALA A 142 35.29 24.62 1.75
N SER A 143 34.91 25.79 2.29
CA SER A 143 34.04 25.95 3.47
C SER A 143 33.15 24.73 3.63
N SER A 144 33.14 24.12 4.82
CA SER A 144 32.25 23.01 5.17
C SER A 144 30.80 23.45 5.01
N ARG A 145 30.32 23.42 3.77
CA ARG A 145 28.98 23.85 3.39
C ARG A 145 28.02 22.89 4.05
N VAL A 146 27.26 23.41 5.01
CA VAL A 146 26.19 22.69 5.69
C VAL A 146 25.15 22.33 4.64
N LEU A 147 25.11 21.05 4.27
CA LEU A 147 24.09 20.48 3.42
C LEU A 147 22.76 20.46 4.20
N ARG A 148 21.74 21.17 3.69
CA ARG A 148 20.43 21.29 4.37
C ARG A 148 19.40 20.27 3.89
N SER A 149 19.50 19.82 2.65
CA SER A 149 18.63 18.78 2.07
C SER A 149 19.30 18.16 0.85
N ARG A 150 18.92 16.93 0.53
CA ARG A 150 19.34 16.22 -0.70
C ARG A 150 18.09 15.81 -1.45
N THR A 151 18.11 15.96 -2.77
CA THR A 151 17.02 15.57 -3.67
C THR A 151 17.50 14.46 -4.61
N ALA A 152 16.59 13.59 -5.02
CA ALA A 152 16.86 12.54 -5.99
C ALA A 152 16.18 12.85 -7.32
N LEU A 153 16.90 12.65 -8.42
CA LEU A 153 16.34 12.50 -9.76
C LEU A 153 16.37 11.02 -10.10
N SER A 154 15.20 10.40 -10.15
CA SER A 154 15.05 9.00 -10.51
C SER A 154 14.50 8.89 -11.93
N ILE A 155 15.21 8.20 -12.81
CA ILE A 155 14.80 7.89 -14.18
C ILE A 155 14.47 6.40 -14.26
N LEU A 156 13.19 6.10 -14.44
CA LEU A 156 12.67 4.75 -14.60
C LEU A 156 12.42 4.48 -16.09
N THR A 157 13.19 3.56 -16.67
CA THR A 157 13.03 3.14 -18.07
C THR A 157 12.22 1.85 -18.12
N LEU A 158 11.10 1.88 -18.82
CA LEU A 158 10.24 0.71 -19.06
C LEU A 158 10.48 0.17 -20.47
N SER A 159 10.84 -1.10 -20.57
CA SER A 159 11.00 -1.83 -21.82
C SER A 159 10.24 -3.16 -21.77
N ARG A 160 10.04 -3.78 -22.93
CA ARG A 160 9.41 -5.11 -23.02
C ARG A 160 10.38 -6.18 -22.53
N GLY A 161 9.90 -7.15 -21.76
CA GLY A 161 10.74 -8.27 -21.33
C GLY A 161 11.05 -9.22 -22.48
N GLY A 162 12.34 -9.38 -22.80
CA GLY A 162 12.85 -10.34 -23.77
C GLY A 162 13.44 -11.60 -23.12
N LYS A 163 13.42 -12.75 -23.83
CA LYS A 163 13.96 -14.03 -23.33
C LYS A 163 15.43 -13.92 -22.86
N THR A 164 16.24 -13.11 -23.52
CA THR A 164 17.68 -12.93 -23.27
C THR A 164 18.01 -11.99 -22.10
N GLU A 165 17.22 -10.95 -21.86
CA GLU A 165 17.44 -10.02 -20.73
C GLU A 165 16.80 -10.53 -19.42
N SER A 166 15.82 -11.45 -19.52
CA SER A 166 15.09 -12.04 -18.38
C SER A 166 15.91 -12.97 -17.47
N SER A 167 17.13 -13.34 -17.86
CA SER A 167 18.01 -14.20 -17.05
C SER A 167 18.72 -13.46 -15.92
N THR A 168 18.87 -12.14 -16.06
CA THR A 168 19.72 -11.33 -15.17
C THR A 168 18.92 -10.36 -14.30
N SER A 169 17.62 -10.18 -14.58
CA SER A 169 16.71 -9.33 -13.82
C SER A 169 16.07 -10.05 -12.63
N GLN A 170 15.88 -9.34 -11.52
CA GLN A 170 15.10 -9.87 -10.40
C GLN A 170 13.60 -9.86 -10.76
N ARG A 171 12.93 -10.98 -10.51
CA ARG A 171 11.51 -11.14 -10.87
C ARG A 171 10.59 -10.71 -9.74
N VAL A 172 9.68 -9.81 -10.06
CA VAL A 172 8.59 -9.40 -9.17
C VAL A 172 7.29 -9.98 -9.71
N PRO A 173 6.64 -10.89 -8.97
CA PRO A 173 5.34 -11.41 -9.36
C PRO A 173 4.30 -10.31 -9.26
N ILE A 174 3.46 -10.25 -10.28
CA ILE A 174 2.42 -9.24 -10.41
C ILE A 174 1.39 -9.30 -9.26
N ASP A 175 0.79 -8.16 -8.94
CA ASP A 175 -0.22 -7.99 -7.88
C ASP A 175 -1.66 -8.03 -8.43
N VAL A 176 -1.82 -8.65 -9.59
CA VAL A 176 -3.07 -8.82 -10.32
C VAL A 176 -3.29 -10.31 -10.61
N GLY A 177 -4.50 -10.81 -10.41
CA GLY A 177 -4.88 -12.20 -10.68
C GLY A 177 -5.43 -12.91 -9.45
N ALA A 178 -5.38 -14.24 -9.48
CA ALA A 178 -5.84 -15.07 -8.37
C ALA A 178 -5.01 -14.83 -7.11
N VAL A 179 -5.67 -14.87 -5.95
CA VAL A 179 -5.00 -14.66 -4.67
C VAL A 179 -4.00 -15.79 -4.41
N ARG A 180 -2.75 -15.42 -4.12
CA ARG A 180 -1.68 -16.38 -3.88
C ARG A 180 -1.73 -16.90 -2.46
N TRP A 181 -1.25 -18.12 -2.25
CA TRP A 181 -1.15 -18.74 -0.91
C TRP A 181 -0.41 -17.84 0.10
N ARG A 182 0.61 -17.10 -0.38
CA ARG A 182 1.39 -16.15 0.42
C ARG A 182 0.51 -15.06 1.04
N THR A 183 -0.49 -14.59 0.32
CA THR A 183 -1.46 -13.60 0.79
C THR A 183 -2.32 -14.17 1.91
N PHE A 184 -2.78 -15.43 1.78
CA PHE A 184 -3.49 -16.12 2.86
C PHE A 184 -2.62 -16.30 4.11
N ALA A 185 -1.35 -16.67 3.94
CA ALA A 185 -0.41 -16.77 5.06
C ALA A 185 -0.19 -15.42 5.75
N ALA A 186 -0.10 -14.33 4.97
CA ALA A 186 0.04 -12.97 5.52
C ALA A 186 -1.22 -12.53 6.29
N LEU A 187 -2.41 -12.84 5.77
CA LEU A 187 -3.68 -12.55 6.45
C LEU A 187 -3.81 -13.32 7.76
N ALA A 188 -3.50 -14.62 7.76
CA ALA A 188 -3.46 -15.43 8.98
C ALA A 188 -2.43 -14.89 9.98
N CYS A 189 -1.24 -14.51 9.51
CA CYS A 189 -0.22 -13.91 10.33
C CYS A 189 -0.70 -12.60 10.97
N SER A 190 -1.38 -11.73 10.22
CA SER A 190 -1.88 -10.44 10.71
C SER A 190 -2.91 -10.53 11.83
N GLU A 191 -3.59 -11.67 11.97
CA GLU A 191 -4.58 -11.91 13.03
C GLU A 191 -4.08 -12.90 14.09
N LEU A 192 -2.79 -13.25 14.09
CA LEU A 192 -2.25 -14.24 15.02
C LEU A 192 -2.43 -13.81 16.49
N SER A 193 -2.29 -12.52 16.79
CA SER A 193 -2.60 -11.99 18.13
C SER A 193 -4.07 -12.27 18.52
N ALA A 194 -5.02 -12.01 17.61
CA ALA A 194 -6.43 -12.31 17.85
C ALA A 194 -6.69 -13.81 18.07
N VAL A 195 -6.01 -14.68 17.30
CA VAL A 195 -6.07 -16.15 17.47
C VAL A 195 -5.56 -16.56 18.86
N VAL A 196 -4.44 -16.01 19.33
CA VAL A 196 -3.91 -16.28 20.67
C VAL A 196 -4.91 -15.86 21.76
N PHE A 197 -5.50 -14.66 21.65
CA PHE A 197 -6.54 -14.20 22.57
C PHE A 197 -7.79 -15.08 22.53
N SER A 198 -8.18 -15.59 21.36
CA SER A 198 -9.29 -16.55 21.22
C SER A 198 -9.03 -17.85 21.98
N ILE A 199 -7.81 -18.41 21.89
CA ILE A 199 -7.43 -19.64 22.61
C ILE A 199 -7.46 -19.42 24.13
N ILE A 200 -6.91 -18.29 24.60
CA ILE A 200 -6.95 -17.92 26.02
C ILE A 200 -8.40 -17.75 26.49
N ALA A 201 -9.23 -17.05 25.71
CA ALA A 201 -10.65 -16.84 26.01
C ALA A 201 -11.42 -18.16 26.05
N ALA A 202 -11.12 -19.11 25.16
CA ALA A 202 -11.74 -20.43 25.14
C ALA A 202 -11.38 -21.24 26.40
N GLY A 203 -10.11 -21.21 26.82
CA GLY A 203 -9.65 -21.91 28.02
C GLY A 203 -10.25 -21.35 29.32
N VAL A 204 -10.36 -20.03 29.42
CA VAL A 204 -10.87 -19.34 30.63
C VAL A 204 -12.40 -19.31 30.65
N GLY A 205 -13.02 -18.95 29.54
CA GLY A 205 -14.47 -18.73 29.45
C GLY A 205 -15.28 -19.98 29.17
N ARG A 206 -14.67 -21.05 28.63
CA ARG A 206 -15.34 -22.30 28.19
C ARG A 206 -16.63 -22.04 27.40
N SER A 207 -16.60 -20.99 26.59
CA SER A 207 -17.77 -20.47 25.86
C SER A 207 -17.44 -20.30 24.38
N LEU A 208 -18.43 -20.56 23.52
CA LEU A 208 -18.38 -20.33 22.08
C LEU A 208 -18.19 -18.84 21.73
N LEU A 209 -18.44 -17.94 22.67
CA LEU A 209 -18.19 -16.50 22.50
C LEU A 209 -16.70 -16.18 22.29
N SER A 210 -15.79 -17.10 22.64
CA SER A 210 -14.36 -17.00 22.32
C SER A 210 -14.08 -16.95 20.81
N CYS A 211 -15.00 -17.41 19.97
CA CYS A 211 -14.89 -17.33 18.52
C CYS A 211 -15.01 -15.91 17.97
N ILE A 212 -15.49 -14.93 18.76
CA ILE A 212 -15.62 -13.53 18.33
C ILE A 212 -14.26 -12.94 17.89
N TRP A 213 -13.17 -13.31 18.58
CA TRP A 213 -11.82 -12.89 18.21
C TRP A 213 -11.34 -13.45 16.86
N LEU A 214 -11.97 -14.51 16.34
CA LEU A 214 -11.63 -15.08 15.04
C LEU A 214 -12.40 -14.40 13.88
N LEU A 215 -13.40 -13.58 14.17
CA LEU A 215 -14.21 -12.92 13.14
C LEU A 215 -13.37 -12.03 12.19
N PRO A 216 -12.40 -11.22 12.64
CA PRO A 216 -11.52 -10.47 11.73
C PRO A 216 -10.79 -11.36 10.73
N LEU A 217 -10.28 -12.51 11.19
CA LEU A 217 -9.59 -13.48 10.34
C LEU A 217 -10.55 -14.07 9.31
N VAL A 218 -11.73 -14.51 9.74
CA VAL A 218 -12.75 -15.06 8.83
C VAL A 218 -13.15 -14.04 7.77
N LEU A 219 -13.41 -12.79 8.15
CA LEU A 219 -13.75 -11.72 7.21
C LEU A 219 -12.61 -11.42 6.23
N LYS A 220 -11.35 -11.39 6.70
CA LYS A 220 -10.16 -11.24 5.84
C LYS A 220 -10.04 -12.38 4.83
N LEU A 221 -10.23 -13.63 5.27
CA LEU A 221 -10.14 -14.80 4.39
C LEU A 221 -11.26 -14.82 3.34
N ILE A 222 -12.50 -14.54 3.75
CA ILE A 222 -13.64 -14.41 2.82
C ILE A 222 -13.36 -13.28 1.82
N SER A 223 -12.88 -12.12 2.29
CA SER A 223 -12.51 -11.02 1.40
C SER A 223 -11.47 -11.44 0.36
N ALA A 224 -10.43 -12.16 0.78
CA ALA A 224 -9.37 -12.59 -0.12
C ALA A 224 -9.91 -13.53 -1.20
N VAL A 225 -10.71 -14.53 -0.81
CA VAL A 225 -11.34 -15.48 -1.75
C VAL A 225 -12.23 -14.76 -2.75
N PHE A 226 -13.01 -13.78 -2.30
CA PHE A 226 -13.93 -13.01 -3.15
C PHE A 226 -13.38 -11.64 -3.56
N SER A 227 -12.05 -11.51 -3.62
CA SER A 227 -11.42 -10.25 -4.04
C SER A 227 -11.77 -9.91 -5.50
N MET A 228 -11.80 -8.62 -5.79
CA MET A 228 -12.12 -8.14 -7.13
C MET A 228 -11.01 -8.53 -8.10
N GLU A 229 -11.40 -9.10 -9.24
CA GLU A 229 -10.47 -9.27 -10.36
C GLU A 229 -10.03 -7.91 -10.88
N ARG A 230 -8.80 -7.81 -11.36
CA ARG A 230 -8.21 -6.56 -11.85
C ARG A 230 -7.62 -6.74 -13.24
N GLU A 231 -7.49 -5.65 -13.97
CA GLU A 231 -6.82 -5.60 -15.26
C GLU A 231 -5.31 -5.81 -15.06
N GLY A 232 -4.77 -6.83 -15.74
CA GLY A 232 -3.35 -7.19 -15.72
C GLY A 232 -2.52 -6.30 -16.66
N LEU A 233 -1.35 -6.80 -17.06
CA LEU A 233 -0.58 -6.17 -18.12
C LEU A 233 -1.29 -6.35 -19.45
N GLN A 234 -1.28 -5.31 -20.28
CA GLN A 234 -1.75 -5.45 -21.65
C GLN A 234 -0.75 -6.26 -22.45
N SER A 235 -1.25 -7.16 -23.31
CA SER A 235 -0.41 -7.99 -24.18
C SER A 235 0.42 -7.08 -25.08
N THR A 236 1.73 -7.07 -24.86
CA THR A 236 2.71 -6.24 -25.56
C THR A 236 3.05 -6.82 -26.94
N ALA A 237 2.05 -7.03 -27.78
CA ALA A 237 2.31 -7.27 -29.21
C ALA A 237 2.92 -5.99 -29.79
N ALA A 238 4.06 -6.11 -30.47
CA ALA A 238 4.77 -4.96 -30.99
C ALA A 238 3.94 -4.27 -32.08
N SER A 239 3.36 -3.11 -31.76
CA SER A 239 3.02 -2.15 -32.81
C SER A 239 4.30 -1.41 -33.18
N GLU A 240 4.68 -1.46 -34.46
CA GLU A 240 5.90 -0.83 -35.01
C GLU A 240 5.83 0.70 -34.97
N GLU A 241 4.65 1.28 -34.75
CA GLU A 241 4.39 2.73 -34.68
C GLU A 241 4.31 3.29 -33.26
N GLU A 242 4.80 2.56 -32.25
CA GLU A 242 4.72 3.04 -30.86
C GLU A 242 5.68 4.21 -30.60
N GLY A 243 5.13 5.42 -30.50
CA GLY A 243 5.83 6.60 -30.01
C GLY A 243 6.35 6.41 -28.58
N SER A 244 7.47 7.05 -28.26
CA SER A 244 7.99 7.13 -26.90
C SER A 244 7.28 8.26 -26.13
N CYS A 245 7.19 8.13 -24.82
CA CYS A 245 6.69 9.19 -23.97
C CYS A 245 7.50 9.28 -22.67
N ILE A 246 7.47 10.47 -22.07
CA ILE A 246 8.05 10.69 -20.74
C ILE A 246 6.96 11.24 -19.82
N ALA A 247 6.73 10.55 -18.70
CA ALA A 247 5.93 11.08 -17.61
C ALA A 247 6.85 11.70 -16.54
N GLU A 248 6.70 13.01 -16.32
CA GLU A 248 7.35 13.75 -15.25
C GLU A 248 6.45 13.77 -14.01
N ILE A 249 6.99 13.33 -12.87
CA ILE A 249 6.32 13.32 -11.58
C ILE A 249 7.20 14.05 -10.56
N ARG A 250 6.58 14.97 -9.80
CA ARG A 250 7.25 15.67 -8.71
C ARG A 250 6.80 15.08 -7.38
N LEU A 251 7.76 14.68 -6.56
CA LEU A 251 7.56 14.02 -5.28
C LEU A 251 8.12 14.90 -4.16
N PRO A 252 7.28 15.45 -3.25
CA PRO A 252 7.73 16.39 -2.22
C PRO A 252 8.87 15.89 -1.33
N ASN A 253 8.88 14.58 -1.04
CA ASN A 253 9.82 13.98 -0.10
C ASN A 253 10.99 13.27 -0.77
N HIS A 254 11.01 13.18 -2.11
CA HIS A 254 12.02 12.42 -2.86
C HIS A 254 12.76 13.29 -3.90
N GLY A 255 12.04 14.19 -4.56
CA GLY A 255 12.56 15.00 -5.67
C GLY A 255 11.73 14.82 -6.93
N ALA A 256 12.38 14.39 -8.01
CA ALA A 256 11.77 14.20 -9.32
C ALA A 256 11.87 12.75 -9.79
N LEU A 257 10.81 12.28 -10.45
CA LEU A 257 10.74 10.98 -11.10
C LEU A 257 10.35 11.16 -12.56
N LEU A 258 11.18 10.65 -13.46
CA LEU A 258 10.88 10.55 -14.88
C LEU A 258 10.63 9.08 -15.23
N ILE A 259 9.46 8.77 -15.79
CA ILE A 259 9.14 7.44 -16.30
C ILE A 259 9.16 7.50 -17.82
N GLN A 260 10.08 6.78 -18.45
CA GLN A 260 10.30 6.77 -19.90
C GLN A 260 10.10 5.38 -20.48
N GLY A 261 9.58 5.30 -21.70
CA GLY A 261 9.35 4.04 -22.40
C GLY A 261 8.42 4.23 -23.59
N SER A 262 7.96 3.14 -24.19
CA SER A 262 6.91 3.22 -25.20
C SER A 262 5.59 3.68 -24.56
N ASP A 263 4.77 4.42 -25.32
CA ASP A 263 3.53 5.00 -24.78
C ASP A 263 2.62 3.94 -24.16
N THR A 264 2.44 2.79 -24.81
CA THR A 264 1.59 1.70 -24.29
C THR A 264 2.14 1.15 -22.97
N LEU A 265 3.46 0.99 -22.87
CA LEU A 265 4.13 0.46 -21.68
C LEU A 265 4.06 1.42 -20.49
N VAL A 266 4.21 2.71 -20.73
CA VAL A 266 4.15 3.73 -19.67
C VAL A 266 2.69 3.96 -19.29
N MET A 267 1.82 4.21 -20.26
CA MET A 267 0.43 4.62 -20.03
C MET A 267 -0.43 3.54 -19.40
N GLN A 268 -0.14 2.25 -19.61
CA GLN A 268 -0.88 1.18 -18.94
C GLN A 268 -0.85 1.32 -17.41
N PHE A 269 0.29 1.73 -16.81
CA PHE A 269 0.41 1.91 -15.36
C PHE A 269 -0.31 3.15 -14.83
N PHE A 270 -0.66 4.09 -15.71
CA PHE A 270 -1.43 5.28 -15.34
C PHE A 270 -2.93 5.13 -15.60
N ARG A 271 -3.34 4.24 -16.51
CA ARG A 271 -4.74 4.13 -16.99
C ARG A 271 -5.43 2.83 -16.61
N HIS A 272 -4.82 1.68 -16.91
CA HIS A 272 -5.49 0.38 -16.99
C HIS A 272 -5.03 -0.60 -15.92
N TYR A 273 -3.73 -0.65 -15.67
CA TYR A 273 -3.13 -1.62 -14.75
C TYR A 273 -3.81 -1.54 -13.38
N GLY A 274 -4.20 -2.70 -12.84
CA GLY A 274 -4.82 -2.83 -11.53
C GLY A 274 -6.24 -2.28 -11.42
N HIS A 275 -6.84 -1.80 -12.51
CA HIS A 275 -8.22 -1.32 -12.50
C HIS A 275 -9.18 -2.50 -12.19
N PRO A 276 -10.10 -2.37 -11.22
CA PRO A 276 -11.00 -3.44 -10.85
C PRO A 276 -12.02 -3.72 -11.98
N LYS A 277 -12.16 -5.00 -12.33
CA LYS A 277 -13.20 -5.50 -13.23
C LYS A 277 -14.51 -5.60 -12.47
N ARG A 278 -15.54 -4.90 -12.94
CA ARG A 278 -16.82 -4.85 -12.24
C ARG A 278 -17.47 -6.22 -12.14
N ASN A 279 -17.89 -6.57 -10.92
CA ASN A 279 -18.64 -7.78 -10.62
C ASN A 279 -19.53 -7.46 -9.43
N ARG A 280 -20.84 -7.35 -9.69
CA ARG A 280 -21.77 -6.83 -8.68
C ARG A 280 -21.85 -7.70 -7.42
N GLY A 281 -21.76 -9.02 -7.57
CA GLY A 281 -21.79 -9.94 -6.44
C GLY A 281 -20.59 -9.74 -5.52
N ARG A 282 -19.38 -9.68 -6.10
CA ARG A 282 -18.15 -9.40 -5.34
C ARG A 282 -18.14 -8.00 -4.75
N GLU A 283 -18.60 -6.99 -5.49
CA GLU A 283 -18.75 -5.61 -4.99
C GLU A 283 -19.60 -5.55 -3.71
N ILE A 284 -20.82 -6.11 -3.75
CA ILE A 284 -21.74 -6.10 -2.61
C ILE A 284 -21.15 -6.88 -1.43
N LEU A 285 -20.56 -8.04 -1.69
CA LEU A 285 -19.94 -8.85 -0.65
C LEU A 285 -18.79 -8.09 0.03
N GLN A 286 -17.92 -7.44 -0.75
CA GLN A 286 -16.81 -6.64 -0.24
C GLN A 286 -17.28 -5.43 0.57
N MET A 287 -18.34 -4.75 0.12
CA MET A 287 -19.00 -3.70 0.91
C MET A 287 -19.57 -4.25 2.22
N GLY A 288 -20.20 -5.43 2.17
CA GLY A 288 -20.69 -6.12 3.35
C GLY A 288 -19.58 -6.50 4.33
N ILE A 289 -18.40 -6.86 3.85
CA ILE A 289 -17.21 -7.12 4.67
C ILE A 289 -16.74 -5.84 5.37
N VAL A 290 -16.69 -4.71 4.65
CA VAL A 290 -16.36 -3.40 5.24
C VAL A 290 -17.34 -3.06 6.36
N VAL A 291 -18.65 -3.25 6.13
CA VAL A 291 -19.69 -3.09 7.15
C VAL A 291 -19.45 -4.04 8.34
N GLY A 292 -19.17 -5.31 8.06
CA GLY A 292 -18.88 -6.33 9.08
C GLY A 292 -17.76 -5.88 10.01
N PHE A 293 -16.64 -5.42 9.47
CA PHE A 293 -15.51 -4.90 10.24
C PHE A 293 -15.88 -3.70 11.12
N GLY A 294 -16.65 -2.74 10.59
CA GLY A 294 -17.08 -1.60 11.40
C GLY A 294 -18.07 -1.98 12.51
N LEU A 295 -18.83 -3.05 12.34
CA LEU A 295 -19.78 -3.56 13.33
C LEU A 295 -19.17 -4.51 14.37
N LEU A 296 -17.97 -5.06 14.15
CA LEU A 296 -17.33 -5.99 15.08
C LEU A 296 -17.19 -5.41 16.49
N PHE A 297 -16.74 -4.16 16.61
CA PHE A 297 -16.56 -3.51 17.90
C PHE A 297 -17.90 -3.25 18.63
N PRO A 298 -18.90 -2.55 18.04
CA PRO A 298 -20.16 -2.29 18.75
C PRO A 298 -20.92 -3.57 19.08
N LEU A 299 -20.93 -4.57 18.19
CA LEU A 299 -21.52 -5.88 18.51
C LEU A 299 -20.74 -6.59 19.62
N GLY A 300 -19.41 -6.56 19.56
CA GLY A 300 -18.54 -7.10 20.60
C GLY A 300 -18.79 -6.45 21.96
N LEU A 301 -18.99 -5.12 22.00
CA LEU A 301 -19.29 -4.38 23.23
C LEU A 301 -20.62 -4.84 23.84
N VAL A 302 -21.69 -4.90 23.04
CA VAL A 302 -23.00 -5.39 23.51
C VAL A 302 -22.90 -6.82 24.03
N LEU A 303 -22.26 -7.73 23.28
CA LEU A 303 -22.07 -9.11 23.70
C LEU A 303 -21.20 -9.23 24.96
N SER A 304 -20.20 -8.37 25.12
CA SER A 304 -19.33 -8.34 26.31
C SER A 304 -20.10 -7.96 27.58
N LEU A 305 -21.08 -7.07 27.47
CA LEU A 305 -21.86 -6.57 28.59
C LEU A 305 -23.00 -7.53 28.94
N SER A 306 -23.65 -8.12 27.93
CA SER A 306 -24.84 -8.96 28.11
C SER A 306 -24.55 -10.44 28.30
N CYS A 307 -23.50 -10.98 27.66
CA CYS A 307 -23.31 -12.43 27.53
C CYS A 307 -21.98 -12.96 28.08
N MET A 308 -20.97 -12.10 28.26
CA MET A 308 -19.66 -12.54 28.75
C MET A 308 -19.58 -12.47 30.28
N SER A 309 -18.92 -13.49 30.87
CA SER A 309 -18.52 -13.48 32.27
C SER A 309 -17.50 -12.36 32.56
N SER A 310 -17.35 -11.95 33.82
CA SER A 310 -16.48 -10.84 34.20
C SER A 310 -15.03 -11.02 33.71
N THR A 311 -14.45 -12.22 33.88
CA THR A 311 -13.08 -12.51 33.42
C THR A 311 -12.95 -12.39 31.90
N MET A 312 -13.92 -12.90 31.16
CA MET A 312 -13.93 -12.85 29.70
C MET A 312 -14.15 -11.43 29.17
N ARG A 313 -14.96 -10.64 29.88
CA ARG A 313 -15.16 -9.22 29.62
C ARG A 313 -13.88 -8.41 29.79
N TYR A 314 -13.12 -8.63 30.87
CA TYR A 314 -11.82 -7.97 31.06
C TYR A 314 -10.81 -8.36 29.99
N LEU A 315 -10.78 -9.63 29.58
CA LEU A 315 -9.93 -10.09 28.49
C LEU A 315 -10.29 -9.40 27.16
N TRP A 316 -11.59 -9.26 26.87
CA TRP A 316 -12.06 -8.53 25.70
C TRP A 316 -11.65 -7.06 25.74
N PHE A 317 -11.87 -6.34 26.84
CA PHE A 317 -11.43 -4.95 26.99
C PHE A 317 -9.91 -4.81 26.86
N GLY A 318 -9.13 -5.73 27.44
CA GLY A 318 -7.67 -5.75 27.31
C GLY A 318 -7.23 -5.90 25.85
N TYR A 319 -7.86 -6.80 25.10
CA TYR A 319 -7.60 -6.94 23.67
C TYR A 319 -7.98 -5.68 22.88
N GLN A 320 -9.13 -5.07 23.16
CA GLN A 320 -9.57 -3.85 22.48
C GLN A 320 -8.66 -2.65 22.76
N LEU A 321 -8.15 -2.54 23.99
CA LEU A 321 -7.13 -1.55 24.35
C LEU A 321 -5.82 -1.80 23.58
N TYR A 322 -5.37 -3.06 23.52
CA TYR A 322 -4.20 -3.45 22.75
C TYR A 322 -4.34 -3.11 21.26
N ALA A 323 -5.45 -3.52 20.62
CA ALA A 323 -5.73 -3.23 19.22
C ALA A 323 -5.75 -1.71 18.96
N THR A 324 -6.34 -0.94 19.87
CA THR A 324 -6.37 0.53 19.79
C THR A 324 -4.98 1.14 19.86
N LEU A 325 -4.14 0.71 20.81
CA LEU A 325 -2.75 1.18 20.94
C LEU A 325 -1.94 0.87 19.68
N VAL A 326 -2.07 -0.36 19.19
CA VAL A 326 -1.39 -0.83 17.99
C VAL A 326 -1.81 -0.02 16.75
N MET A 327 -3.10 0.30 16.58
CA MET A 327 -3.56 1.16 15.48
C MET A 327 -2.88 2.55 15.52
N HIS A 328 -2.70 3.13 16.71
CA HIS A 328 -1.96 4.40 16.85
C HIS A 328 -0.48 4.24 16.44
N ILE A 329 0.20 3.20 16.92
CA ILE A 329 1.58 2.92 16.56
C ILE A 329 1.69 2.78 15.04
N CYS A 330 0.80 1.99 14.42
CA CYS A 330 0.80 1.76 12.99
C CYS A 330 0.61 3.01 12.14
N ARG A 331 -0.25 3.92 12.59
CA ARG A 331 -0.53 5.18 11.92
C ARG A 331 0.74 6.04 11.78
N TYR A 332 1.58 6.08 12.80
CA TYR A 332 2.78 6.92 12.82
C TYR A 332 4.06 6.19 12.37
N CYS A 333 4.14 4.87 12.53
CA CYS A 333 5.26 4.06 12.07
C CYS A 333 5.16 3.63 10.58
N GLN A 334 4.21 4.18 9.83
CA GLN A 334 4.00 3.89 8.40
C GLN A 334 3.74 2.40 8.11
N CYS A 335 3.12 1.67 9.03
CA CYS A 335 2.85 0.24 8.87
C CYS A 335 1.99 -0.08 7.64
N ARG A 336 1.21 0.88 7.14
CA ARG A 336 0.48 0.81 5.86
C ARG A 336 1.34 0.53 4.64
N THR A 337 2.66 0.70 4.73
CA THR A 337 3.56 0.42 3.61
C THR A 337 4.18 -0.97 3.71
N TRP A 338 3.99 -1.63 4.87
CA TRP A 338 4.62 -2.91 5.13
C TRP A 338 4.05 -3.99 4.23
N CYS A 339 4.95 -4.75 3.62
CA CYS A 339 4.64 -5.88 2.74
C CYS A 339 3.88 -5.54 1.46
N THR A 340 3.71 -4.26 1.14
CA THR A 340 3.13 -3.82 -0.13
C THR A 340 4.01 -4.23 -1.33
N ALA A 341 3.41 -4.34 -2.51
CA ALA A 341 4.13 -4.56 -3.76
C ALA A 341 5.17 -3.46 -4.00
N GLU A 342 4.81 -2.22 -3.72
CA GLU A 342 5.68 -1.06 -3.81
C GLU A 342 6.89 -1.21 -2.89
N GLN A 343 6.70 -1.55 -1.62
CA GLN A 343 7.82 -1.73 -0.69
C GLN A 343 8.73 -2.88 -1.13
N ARG A 344 8.17 -3.95 -1.69
CA ARG A 344 8.97 -5.03 -2.26
C ARG A 344 9.82 -4.52 -3.43
N ILE A 345 9.23 -3.77 -4.35
CA ILE A 345 9.94 -3.17 -5.48
C ILE A 345 11.04 -2.21 -4.97
N THR A 346 10.74 -1.38 -3.98
CA THR A 346 11.71 -0.48 -3.34
C THR A 346 12.91 -1.24 -2.79
N ARG A 347 12.69 -2.35 -2.05
CA ARG A 347 13.80 -3.16 -1.51
C ARG A 347 14.66 -3.76 -2.60
N LEU A 348 14.04 -4.32 -3.63
CA LEU A 348 14.78 -4.92 -4.73
C LEU A 348 15.63 -3.89 -5.48
N PHE A 349 15.13 -2.67 -5.67
CA PHE A 349 15.94 -1.58 -6.21
C PHE A 349 17.06 -1.11 -5.25
N SER A 350 16.83 -1.15 -3.94
CA SER A 350 17.81 -0.69 -2.92
C SER A 350 18.93 -1.70 -2.70
N ASP A 351 18.59 -2.98 -2.60
CA ASP A 351 19.55 -4.09 -2.46
C ASP A 351 20.43 -4.24 -3.71
N GLY A 352 19.96 -3.68 -4.83
CA GLY A 352 20.63 -3.67 -6.12
C GLY A 352 21.73 -2.62 -6.30
N HIS A 353 22.13 -1.85 -5.29
CA HIS A 353 23.07 -0.73 -5.45
C HIS A 353 24.56 -1.11 -5.69
N GLY A 354 24.86 -2.35 -6.14
CA GLY A 354 26.23 -2.86 -6.33
C GLY A 354 26.74 -3.00 -7.78
N GLY A 355 25.92 -2.77 -8.81
CA GLY A 355 26.36 -2.90 -10.21
C GLY A 355 25.30 -2.56 -11.28
N PRO A 356 25.69 -2.45 -12.57
CA PRO A 356 24.80 -2.03 -13.67
C PRO A 356 23.62 -2.98 -13.93
N ILE A 357 23.74 -4.24 -13.51
CA ILE A 357 22.73 -5.30 -13.63
C ILE A 357 21.68 -5.22 -12.50
N ALA A 358 22.03 -4.57 -11.39
CA ALA A 358 21.32 -4.74 -10.14
C ALA A 358 20.15 -3.73 -9.94
N ASN A 359 19.94 -2.81 -10.89
CA ASN A 359 18.78 -1.90 -10.91
C ASN A 359 17.71 -2.30 -11.94
N CYS A 360 17.62 -3.58 -12.29
CA CYS A 360 16.74 -4.11 -13.33
C CYS A 360 15.73 -5.10 -12.74
N LEU A 361 14.44 -4.77 -12.83
CA LEU A 361 13.34 -5.61 -12.34
C LEU A 361 12.43 -6.04 -13.49
N GLU A 362 11.97 -7.29 -13.45
CA GLU A 362 10.98 -7.80 -14.39
C GLU A 362 9.65 -8.00 -13.66
N LEU A 363 8.62 -7.23 -14.02
CA LEU A 363 7.23 -7.52 -13.69
C LEU A 363 6.71 -8.53 -14.70
N ARG A 364 6.33 -9.72 -14.23
CA ARG A 364 5.83 -10.79 -15.09
C ARG A 364 4.42 -11.19 -14.71
N ASP A 365 3.54 -11.20 -15.71
CA ASP A 365 2.20 -11.75 -15.60
C ASP A 365 2.23 -13.28 -15.82
N GLY A 366 1.30 -13.98 -15.20
CA GLY A 366 1.11 -15.43 -15.37
C GLY A 366 0.74 -15.83 -16.80
N THR A 367 0.26 -14.86 -17.60
CA THR A 367 -0.12 -15.01 -19.02
C THR A 367 1.08 -14.92 -19.99
N GLY A 368 2.28 -14.58 -19.49
CA GLY A 368 3.50 -14.52 -20.30
C GLY A 368 3.92 -13.11 -20.75
N SER A 369 3.11 -12.08 -20.51
CA SER A 369 3.55 -10.68 -20.69
C SER A 369 4.51 -10.25 -19.57
N SER A 370 5.58 -9.53 -19.93
CA SER A 370 6.47 -8.94 -18.94
C SER A 370 6.97 -7.55 -19.32
N VAL A 371 7.13 -6.73 -18.28
CA VAL A 371 7.68 -5.38 -18.36
C VAL A 371 8.97 -5.34 -17.56
N LEU A 372 10.04 -4.94 -18.23
CA LEU A 372 11.34 -4.73 -17.62
C LEU A 372 11.44 -3.25 -17.21
N ALA A 373 11.83 -3.02 -15.97
CA ALA A 373 11.94 -1.72 -15.35
C ALA A 373 13.38 -1.51 -14.88
N ARG A 374 14.07 -0.53 -15.47
CA ARG A 374 15.44 -0.15 -15.11
C ARG A 374 15.43 1.21 -14.41
N LEU A 375 16.00 1.27 -13.23
CA LEU A 375 16.05 2.49 -12.43
C LEU A 375 17.46 3.08 -12.40
N SER A 376 17.58 4.36 -12.71
CA SER A 376 18.80 5.14 -12.51
C SER A 376 18.46 6.30 -11.58
N THR A 377 19.18 6.42 -10.46
CA THR A 377 18.95 7.51 -9.50
C THR A 377 20.23 8.30 -9.33
N THR A 378 20.14 9.61 -9.55
CA THR A 378 21.19 10.57 -9.24
C THR A 378 20.76 11.45 -8.08
N TYR A 379 21.71 11.81 -7.22
CA TYR A 379 21.46 12.61 -6.02
C TYR A 379 22.10 13.99 -6.17
N TYR A 380 21.36 15.02 -5.77
CA TYR A 380 21.81 16.41 -5.82
C TYR A 380 21.69 17.05 -4.44
N ASP A 381 22.67 17.88 -4.11
CA ASP A 381 22.77 18.53 -2.81
C ASP A 381 21.88 19.78 -2.70
N ARG A 382 21.24 20.18 -3.80
CA ARG A 382 20.24 21.26 -3.86
C ARG A 382 19.07 20.88 -4.74
N GLN A 383 17.88 21.33 -4.35
CA GLN A 383 16.68 21.16 -5.16
C GLN A 383 16.82 21.77 -6.56
N ALA A 384 17.35 23.00 -6.65
CA ALA A 384 17.56 23.69 -7.92
C ALA A 384 18.48 22.92 -8.89
N GLU A 385 19.50 22.24 -8.37
CA GLU A 385 20.41 21.42 -9.20
C GLU A 385 19.69 20.18 -9.73
N GLY A 386 18.85 19.54 -8.91
CA GLY A 386 18.02 18.42 -9.36
C GLY A 386 16.97 18.83 -10.40
N GLU A 387 16.37 20.02 -10.24
CA GLU A 387 15.42 20.57 -11.22
C GLU A 387 16.09 20.92 -12.54
N GLU A 388 17.29 21.51 -12.51
CA GLU A 388 18.08 21.80 -13.71
C GLU A 388 18.49 20.51 -14.43
N ALA A 389 18.98 19.51 -13.69
CA ALA A 389 19.31 18.21 -14.26
C ALA A 389 18.09 17.52 -14.89
N MET A 390 16.92 17.60 -14.24
CA MET A 390 15.66 17.10 -14.80
C MET A 390 15.32 17.80 -16.12
N ARG A 391 15.43 19.14 -16.16
CA ARG A 391 15.17 19.93 -17.37
C ARG A 391 16.11 19.53 -18.50
N GLN A 392 17.39 19.32 -18.22
CA GLN A 392 18.36 18.86 -19.22
C GLN A 392 18.02 17.49 -19.80
N VAL A 393 17.53 16.57 -18.96
CA VAL A 393 17.07 15.24 -19.43
C VAL A 393 15.85 15.40 -20.33
N LEU A 394 14.87 16.21 -19.93
CA LEU A 394 13.67 16.47 -20.75
C LEU A 394 14.04 17.09 -22.11
N LEU A 395 14.96 18.07 -22.15
CA LEU A 395 15.42 18.70 -23.38
C LEU A 395 16.15 17.73 -24.33
N ARG A 396 16.91 16.78 -23.79
CA ARG A 396 17.62 15.78 -24.61
C ARG A 396 16.69 14.79 -25.28
N VAL A 397 15.57 14.47 -24.64
CA VAL A 397 14.62 13.46 -25.13
C VAL A 397 13.45 14.10 -25.88
N SER A 398 13.15 15.38 -25.63
CA SER A 398 12.12 16.16 -26.33
C SER A 398 12.65 17.58 -26.62
N PRO A 399 13.34 17.78 -27.76
CA PRO A 399 14.01 19.05 -28.08
C PRO A 399 13.08 20.24 -28.31
N SER A 400 11.75 20.04 -28.33
CA SER A 400 10.75 21.10 -28.45
C SER A 400 10.25 21.65 -27.11
N ALA A 401 10.80 21.21 -25.96
CA ALA A 401 10.44 21.71 -24.62
C ALA A 401 11.17 23.01 -24.21
N ALA A 402 11.70 23.76 -25.19
CA ALA A 402 12.43 25.01 -25.00
C ALA A 402 11.48 26.21 -24.87
#